data_AF-A0ABD5VJL0-F1
#
_entry.id   AF-A0ABD5VJL0-F1
#
_cell.length_a   1.000
_cell.length_b   1.000
_cell.length_c   1.000
_cell.angle_alpha   90.00
_cell.angle_beta   90.00
_cell.angle_gamma   90.00
#
_symmetry.space_group_name_H-M   'P 1'
#
loop_
_entity.id
_entity.type
_entity.pdbx_description
1 polymer ?
#
loop_
_entity_poly.entity_id
_entity_poly.type
_entity_poly.pdbx_seq_one_letter_code
_entity_poly.pdbx_strand_id
1 'polypeptide(L)'
;MPATTGASHGFAAFATLLIGTMFSKFVWELLPPLAELSLLVIGTLRQLGLAVPASRQFAGTIVVMVGLSFLWGILYHVSRH
;
A
#
# COMPACT_ATOMS: atom_id res chain seq x y z
N MET A 1 -8.92 1.07 -22.42
CA MET A 1 -9.73 1.50 -21.26
C MET A 1 -10.31 2.88 -21.57
N PRO A 2 -11.62 3.13 -21.41
CA PRO A 2 -12.21 4.46 -21.61
C PRO A 2 -11.50 5.54 -20.78
N ALA A 3 -11.35 6.77 -21.31
CA ALA A 3 -10.63 7.85 -20.65
C ALA A 3 -11.09 8.13 -19.20
N THR A 4 -12.38 7.95 -18.93
CA THR A 4 -13.00 8.08 -17.59
C THR A 4 -12.52 7.01 -16.60
N THR A 5 -12.29 5.77 -17.06
CA THR A 5 -11.77 4.70 -16.22
C THR A 5 -10.28 4.86 -15.91
N GLY A 6 -9.49 5.40 -16.87
CA GLY A 6 -8.07 5.66 -16.67
C GLY A 6 -7.82 6.78 -15.66
N ALA A 7 -8.60 7.87 -15.73
CA ALA A 7 -8.51 8.98 -14.78
C ALA A 7 -8.86 8.54 -13.34
N SER A 8 -9.89 7.71 -13.17
CA SER A 8 -10.26 7.15 -11.86
C SER A 8 -9.15 6.27 -11.27
N HIS A 9 -8.50 5.43 -12.09
CA HIS A 9 -7.38 4.60 -11.62
C HIS A 9 -6.15 5.44 -11.26
N GLY A 10 -5.83 6.45 -12.09
CA GLY A 10 -4.72 7.37 -11.80
C GLY A 10 -4.93 8.15 -10.51
N PHE A 11 -6.15 8.67 -10.29
CA PHE A 11 -6.49 9.36 -9.05
C PHE A 11 -6.45 8.43 -7.84
N ALA A 12 -6.96 7.21 -7.95
CA ALA A 12 -6.91 6.23 -6.87
C ALA A 12 -5.47 5.87 -6.49
N ALA A 13 -4.60 5.65 -7.49
CA ALA A 13 -3.17 5.39 -7.25
C ALA A 13 -2.47 6.58 -6.59
N PHE A 14 -2.75 7.81 -7.05
CA PHE A 14 -2.19 9.03 -6.49
C PHE A 14 -2.65 9.26 -5.03
N ALA A 15 -3.95 9.12 -4.76
CA ALA A 15 -4.51 9.23 -3.42
C ALA A 15 -3.91 8.17 -2.48
N THR A 16 -3.76 6.93 -2.98
CA THR A 16 -3.17 5.82 -2.22
C THR A 16 -1.70 6.08 -1.88
N LEU A 17 -0.94 6.69 -2.79
CA LEU A 17 0.45 7.08 -2.54
C LEU A 17 0.55 8.18 -1.46
N LEU A 18 -0.25 9.24 -1.58
CA LEU A 18 -0.27 10.35 -0.61
C LEU A 18 -0.70 9.86 0.78
N ILE A 19 -1.81 9.14 0.87
CA ILE A 19 -2.32 8.62 2.13
C ILE A 19 -1.33 7.59 2.69
N GLY A 20 -0.79 6.70 1.85
CA GLY A 20 0.22 5.72 2.23
C GLY A 20 1.42 6.34 2.93
N THR A 21 1.98 7.39 2.34
CA THR A 21 3.14 8.08 2.92
C THR A 21 2.79 8.83 4.21
N MET A 22 1.66 9.53 4.27
CA MET A 22 1.22 10.28 5.45
C MET A 22 0.91 9.39 6.66
N PHE A 23 0.25 8.25 6.43
CA PHE A 23 -0.22 7.36 7.50
C PHE A 23 0.78 6.25 7.87
N SER A 24 1.86 6.07 7.09
CA SER A 24 2.92 5.08 7.34
C SER A 24 3.47 5.11 8.77
N LYS A 25 3.53 6.30 9.38
CA LYS A 25 4.01 6.50 10.76
C LYS A 25 3.12 5.82 11.82
N PHE A 26 1.81 5.76 11.60
CA PHE A 26 0.86 5.20 12.57
C PHE A 26 0.84 3.67 12.55
N VAL A 27 1.33 3.05 11.47
CA VAL A 27 1.33 1.58 11.33
C VAL A 27 2.13 0.93 12.46
N TRP A 28 3.21 1.57 12.91
CA TRP A 28 4.06 1.05 13.99
C TRP A 28 3.39 1.07 15.36
N GLU A 29 2.41 1.95 15.57
CA GLU A 29 1.70 2.09 16.84
C GLU A 29 0.39 1.29 16.83
N LEU A 30 -0.34 1.32 15.73
CA LEU A 30 -1.67 0.73 15.61
C LEU A 30 -1.63 -0.74 15.16
N LEU A 31 -0.66 -1.09 14.31
CA LEU A 31 -0.58 -2.40 13.66
C LEU A 31 0.85 -2.97 13.68
N PRO A 32 1.52 -3.09 14.86
CA PRO A 32 2.92 -3.53 14.93
C PRO A 32 3.20 -4.86 14.21
N PRO A 33 2.36 -5.91 14.33
CA PRO A 33 2.62 -7.18 13.65
C PRO A 33 2.66 -7.06 12.11
N LEU A 34 1.81 -6.21 11.53
CA LEU A 34 1.79 -5.97 10.08
C LEU A 34 3.02 -5.18 9.63
N ALA A 35 3.49 -4.24 10.46
CA ALA A 35 4.71 -3.49 10.19
C ALA A 35 5.95 -4.40 10.15
N GLU A 36 6.04 -5.32 11.11
CA GLU A 36 7.12 -6.31 11.19
C GLU A 36 7.07 -7.31 10.04
N LEU A 37 5.88 -7.80 9.69
CA LEU A 37 5.68 -8.66 8.53
C LEU A 37 6.13 -7.96 7.23
N SER A 38 5.80 -6.68 7.07
CA SER A 38 6.24 -5.89 5.92
C SER A 38 7.76 -5.80 5.83
N LEU A 39 8.46 -5.59 6.96
CA LEU A 39 9.92 -5.62 7.00
C LEU A 39 10.50 -7.01 6.68
N LEU A 40 9.87 -8.09 7.16
CA LEU A 40 10.29 -9.45 6.86
C LEU A 40 10.22 -9.74 5.36
N VAL A 41 9.12 -9.34 4.72
CA VAL A 41 8.94 -9.49 3.26
C VAL A 41 9.98 -8.67 2.52
N ILE A 42 10.19 -7.40 2.88
CA ILE A 42 11.22 -6.55 2.26
C ILE A 42 12.62 -7.18 2.44
N GLY A 43 12.93 -7.71 3.63
CA GLY A 43 14.19 -8.39 3.90
C GLY A 43 14.39 -9.61 3.00
N THR A 44 13.36 -10.42 2.82
CA THR A 44 13.36 -11.59 1.92
C THR A 44 13.59 -11.17 0.47
N LEU A 45 12.93 -10.11 0.00
CA LEU A 45 13.13 -9.58 -1.36
C LEU A 45 14.57 -9.09 -1.57
N ARG A 46 15.17 -8.45 -0.56
CA ARG A 46 16.58 -8.01 -0.64
C ARG A 46 17.55 -9.19 -0.68
N GLN A 47 17.26 -10.29 0.01
CA GLN A 47 18.06 -11.52 -0.08
C GLN A 47 18.01 -12.13 -1.48
N LEU A 48 16.92 -11.93 -2.23
CA LEU A 48 16.81 -12.32 -3.63
C LEU A 48 17.50 -11.34 -4.61
N GLY A 49 18.22 -10.33 -4.10
CA GLY A 49 18.96 -9.36 -4.90
C GLY A 49 18.16 -8.14 -5.36
N LEU A 50 16.93 -7.97 -4.89
CA LEU A 50 16.12 -6.79 -5.24
C LEU A 50 16.55 -5.57 -4.41
N ALA A 51 16.77 -4.45 -5.08
CA ALA A 51 17.11 -3.17 -4.46
C ALA A 51 15.86 -2.47 -3.87
N VAL A 52 15.25 -3.09 -2.85
CA VAL A 52 14.07 -2.55 -2.16
C VAL A 52 14.50 -1.77 -0.91
N PRO A 53 13.96 -0.55 -0.66
CA PRO A 53 14.26 0.20 0.55
C PRO A 53 13.76 -0.51 1.81
N ALA A 54 14.64 -0.81 2.77
CA ALA A 54 14.28 -1.41 4.07
C ALA A 54 14.14 -0.36 5.17
N SER A 55 13.38 0.71 4.91
CA SER A 55 13.09 1.73 5.92
C SER A 55 11.74 1.48 6.58
N ARG A 56 11.60 1.85 7.85
CA ARG A 56 10.32 1.77 8.58
C ARG A 56 9.19 2.53 7.88
N GLN A 57 9.52 3.67 7.28
CA GLN A 57 8.58 4.49 6.53
C GLN A 57 8.11 3.78 5.25
N PHE A 58 9.02 3.16 4.50
CA PHE A 58 8.67 2.43 3.28
C PHE A 58 7.82 1.19 3.60
N ALA A 59 8.21 0.43 4.62
CA ALA A 59 7.45 -0.74 5.09
C ALA A 59 6.03 -0.37 5.54
N GLY A 60 5.88 0.71 6.32
CA GLY A 60 4.57 1.22 6.72
C GLY A 60 3.74 1.72 5.52
N THR A 61 4.39 2.40 4.57
CA THR A 61 3.72 2.84 3.33
C THR A 61 3.14 1.65 2.56
N ILE A 62 3.89 0.55 2.40
CA ILE A 62 3.39 -0.67 1.73
C ILE A 62 2.13 -1.19 2.41
N VAL A 63 2.12 -1.30 3.75
CA VAL A 63 0.94 -1.80 4.49
C VAL A 63 -0.30 -0.95 4.20
N VAL A 64 -0.16 0.37 4.26
CA VAL A 64 -1.28 1.28 3.99
C VAL A 64 -1.71 1.19 2.53
N MET A 65 -0.78 1.17 1.59
CA MET A 65 -1.09 1.10 0.17
C MET A 65 -1.82 -0.20 -0.21
N VAL A 66 -1.39 -1.34 0.34
CA VAL A 66 -2.06 -2.63 0.15
C VAL A 66 -3.46 -2.60 0.75
N GLY A 67 -3.60 -2.09 1.98
CA GLY A 67 -4.90 -1.97 2.64
C GLY A 67 -5.90 -1.10 1.86
N LEU A 68 -5.47 0.07 1.39
CA LEU A 68 -6.31 0.96 0.58
C LEU A 68 -6.68 0.34 -0.76
N SER A 69 -5.72 -0.35 -1.42
CA SER A 69 -5.98 -1.04 -2.68
C SER A 69 -7.01 -2.16 -2.51
N PHE A 70 -6.93 -2.90 -1.41
CA PHE A 70 -7.89 -3.95 -1.07
C PHE A 70 -9.28 -3.37 -0.77
N LEU A 71 -9.36 -2.29 0.04
CA LEU A 71 -10.61 -1.59 0.33
C LEU A 71 -11.27 -1.04 -0.94
N TRP A 72 -10.48 -0.48 -1.86
CA TRP A 72 -10.97 -0.05 -3.16
C TRP A 72 -11.54 -1.22 -3.97
N GLY A 73 -10.85 -2.36 -4.00
CA GLY A 73 -11.32 -3.58 -4.65
C GLY A 73 -12.67 -4.05 -4.10
N ILE A 74 -12.85 -4.04 -2.78
CA ILE A 74 -14.12 -4.37 -2.13
C ILE A 74 -15.21 -3.37 -2.54
N LEU A 75 -14.96 -2.07 -2.38
CA LEU A 75 -15.94 -1.03 -2.70
C LEU A 75 -16.38 -1.10 -4.16
N TYR A 76 -15.42 -1.33 -5.06
CA TYR A 76 -15.70 -1.52 -6.48
C TYR A 76 -16.58 -2.75 -6.74
N HIS A 77 -16.33 -3.86 -6.05
CA HIS A 77 -17.11 -5.09 -6.23
C HIS A 77 -18.53 -4.92 -5.69
N VAL A 78 -18.68 -4.39 -4.46
CA VAL A 78 -19.99 -4.18 -3.82
C VAL A 78 -20.83 -3.14 -4.54
N SER A 79 -20.25 -2.04 -5.02
CA SER A 79 -21.00 -0.99 -5.72
C SER A 79 -21.51 -1.38 -7.11
N ARG A 80 -21.04 -2.51 -7.65
CA ARG A 80 -21.39 -2.99 -8.99
C ARG A 80 -22.25 -4.25 -8.99
N HIS A 81 -22.62 -4.74 -7.81
CA HIS A 81 -23.59 -5.79 -7.58
C HIS A 81 -24.80 -5.21 -6.85
#